data_AF-A0A960MQ69-F1
#
_entry.id   AF-A0A960MQ69-F1
#
_cell.length_a   1.000
_cell.length_b   1.000
_cell.length_c   1.000
_cell.angle_alpha   90.00
_cell.angle_beta   90.00
_cell.angle_gamma   90.00
#
_symmetry.space_group_name_H-M   'P 1'
#
loop_
_entity.id
_entity.type
_entity.pdbx_description
1 polymer ?
#
loop_
_entity_poly.entity_id
_entity_poly.type
_entity_poly.pdbx_seq_one_letter_code
_entity_poly.pdbx_strand_id
1 'polypeptide(L)'
;MNDSSSLLAALVQNPGNWKLRIQAAEALISEGKSGDALKLLKQSVDAPISLVDSRRLLELTQKLEASVEAEPEAVALSGADLEEEDDVPALAVAVVAEDDEEEETVAPVAAVAVPDSSPAILSPAAVAISAVGEGSPESHEGDDSHEGRSFIVLEGEAIRPHEKESDAAAKISAISTALLVHVVLALLLSLAVIAMPRPNPPQVTATISQPDKDTQIDDVKVKKITRAVSSSTAASPSFVVSAVAASPVAVPEFDGAEQKFDVTLGAVGGNIGVGMSFEAGEEESMVNFFGIKSKGSRIVFVIEAARFMLTDSKGGIPAYDKVKEDIEKMLAGLNKTTAFNIVLFEGKKIASYKDELVAASPSNVRQAVEWLMPINQVYEELGIRTEYTTAPIKEGVEPIPVDDLVHYTKALQRALEMDVNTVFLLTSGWVHFHKPLEGRELEKFYRDYKWTEKDEEIWVAAVKRAQAWLDKENAARRAKGVPQRVIRDWHEIVAELEPNVRRKPGPGYTMEEVEEQVKNAKDLYYRVANKKKPEINIVWFIGDDEEPSITVDTHFKNVTRRDGGELRVLKGLAGLKNVTGNPE
;
A
#
# COMPACT_ATOMS: atom_id res chain seq x y z
N MET A 1 -16.65 -34.22 24.22
CA MET A 1 -15.55 -33.57 23.47
C MET A 1 -14.58 -34.66 23.04
N ASN A 2 -13.70 -34.37 22.07
CA ASN A 2 -12.59 -35.28 21.79
C ASN A 2 -11.50 -35.05 22.84
N ASP A 3 -10.97 -36.13 23.42
CA ASP A 3 -9.82 -36.11 24.31
C ASP A 3 -8.57 -35.58 23.58
N SER A 4 -7.71 -34.81 24.27
CA SER A 4 -6.48 -34.27 23.66
C SER A 4 -5.58 -35.39 23.13
N SER A 5 -5.50 -36.54 23.82
CA SER A 5 -4.73 -37.71 23.36
C SER A 5 -5.18 -38.19 21.99
N SER A 6 -6.49 -38.19 21.72
CA SER A 6 -7.05 -38.58 20.41
C SER A 6 -6.78 -37.54 19.32
N LEU A 7 -6.74 -36.25 19.66
CA LEU A 7 -6.45 -35.18 18.70
C LEU A 7 -4.95 -35.12 18.37
N LEU A 8 -4.08 -35.31 19.37
CA LEU A 8 -2.63 -35.44 19.22
C LEU A 8 -2.28 -36.67 18.37
N ALA A 9 -2.90 -37.82 18.62
CA ALA A 9 -2.70 -39.02 17.79
C ALA A 9 -3.11 -38.80 16.32
N ALA A 10 -4.20 -38.07 16.07
CA ALA A 10 -4.63 -37.70 14.71
C ALA A 10 -3.68 -36.67 14.04
N LEU A 11 -3.11 -35.76 14.83
CA LEU A 11 -2.14 -34.76 14.37
C LEU A 11 -0.78 -35.39 14.03
N VAL A 12 -0.32 -36.42 14.77
CA VAL A 12 0.88 -37.19 14.42
C VAL A 12 0.77 -37.81 13.02
N GLN A 13 -0.43 -38.24 12.61
CA GLN A 13 -0.69 -38.75 11.26
C GLN A 13 -0.77 -37.64 10.19
N ASN A 14 -0.99 -36.38 10.58
CA ASN A 14 -1.23 -35.25 9.67
C ASN A 14 -0.65 -33.92 10.24
N PRO A 15 0.68 -33.78 10.39
CA PRO A 15 1.28 -32.70 11.19
C PRO A 15 1.00 -31.27 10.68
N GLY A 16 0.75 -31.10 9.38
CA GLY A 16 0.36 -29.82 8.76
C GLY A 16 -1.14 -29.48 8.87
N ASN A 17 -1.96 -30.33 9.51
CA ASN A 17 -3.39 -30.08 9.67
C ASN A 17 -3.64 -29.07 10.81
N TRP A 18 -3.58 -27.79 10.47
CA TRP A 18 -3.74 -26.68 11.40
C TRP A 18 -5.07 -26.70 12.17
N LYS A 19 -6.16 -27.17 11.56
CA LYS A 19 -7.45 -27.35 12.26
C LYS A 19 -7.36 -28.39 13.37
N LEU A 20 -6.70 -29.53 13.15
CA LEU A 20 -6.45 -30.51 14.21
C LEU A 20 -5.49 -29.96 15.27
N ARG A 21 -4.47 -29.20 14.88
CA ARG A 21 -3.49 -28.59 15.82
C ARG A 21 -4.16 -27.57 16.74
N ILE A 22 -5.03 -26.72 16.21
CA ILE A 22 -5.84 -25.77 16.98
C ILE A 22 -6.79 -26.50 17.93
N GLN A 23 -7.51 -27.52 17.45
CA GLN A 23 -8.41 -28.31 18.30
C GLN A 23 -7.67 -29.05 19.42
N ALA A 24 -6.47 -29.57 19.16
CA ALA A 24 -5.63 -30.20 20.17
C ALA A 24 -5.14 -29.18 21.22
N ALA A 25 -4.76 -27.97 20.81
CA ALA A 25 -4.39 -26.90 21.73
C ALA A 25 -5.57 -26.43 22.59
N GLU A 26 -6.77 -26.26 22.00
CA GLU A 26 -8.00 -25.93 22.75
C GLU A 26 -8.38 -27.04 23.76
N ALA A 27 -8.17 -28.31 23.42
CA ALA A 27 -8.36 -29.43 24.35
C ALA A 27 -7.34 -29.40 25.51
N LEU A 28 -6.05 -29.21 25.21
CA LEU A 28 -4.99 -29.09 26.23
C LEU A 28 -5.25 -27.91 27.19
N ILE A 29 -5.71 -26.77 26.69
CA ILE A 29 -6.16 -25.63 27.53
C ILE A 29 -7.30 -26.07 28.48
N SER A 30 -8.29 -26.82 28.00
CA SER A 30 -9.40 -27.30 28.83
C SER A 30 -8.99 -28.34 29.90
N GLU A 31 -7.80 -28.93 29.76
CA GLU A 31 -7.18 -29.83 30.74
C GLU A 31 -6.19 -29.10 31.68
N GLY A 32 -6.06 -27.76 31.57
CA GLY A 32 -5.10 -26.96 32.33
C GLY A 32 -3.65 -26.99 31.79
N LYS A 33 -3.40 -27.65 30.66
CA LYS A 33 -2.07 -27.86 30.08
C LYS A 33 -1.67 -26.72 29.12
N SER A 34 -1.75 -25.48 29.59
CA SER A 34 -1.47 -24.27 28.79
C SER A 34 -0.06 -24.27 28.18
N GLY A 35 0.95 -24.74 28.94
CA GLY A 35 2.33 -24.86 28.43
C GLY A 35 2.47 -25.83 27.25
N ASP A 36 1.83 -27.00 27.32
CA ASP A 36 1.83 -27.98 26.21
C ASP A 36 1.04 -27.46 25.00
N ALA A 37 -0.07 -26.75 25.22
CA ALA A 37 -0.82 -26.11 24.14
C ALA A 37 0.04 -25.07 23.39
N LEU A 38 0.76 -24.20 24.12
CA LEU A 38 1.65 -23.20 23.53
C LEU A 38 2.82 -23.84 22.76
N LYS A 39 3.42 -24.88 23.35
CA LYS A 39 4.47 -25.69 22.73
C LYS A 39 3.97 -26.36 21.43
N LEU A 40 2.77 -26.92 21.43
CA LEU A 40 2.15 -27.56 20.27
C LEU A 40 1.90 -26.58 19.11
N LEU A 41 1.47 -25.35 19.41
CA LEU A 41 1.28 -24.30 18.41
C LEU A 41 2.63 -23.82 17.82
N LYS A 42 3.66 -23.64 18.66
CA LYS A 42 5.01 -23.22 18.25
C LYS A 42 5.83 -24.31 17.52
N GLN A 43 5.40 -25.58 17.57
CA GLN A 43 6.05 -26.73 16.91
C GLN A 43 5.64 -26.96 15.44
N SER A 44 5.02 -25.99 14.76
CA SER A 44 4.74 -26.12 13.31
C SER A 44 5.87 -25.54 12.47
N VAL A 45 6.25 -26.24 11.39
CA VAL A 45 7.22 -25.73 10.39
C VAL A 45 6.52 -24.81 9.39
N ASP A 46 5.29 -25.15 9.01
CA ASP A 46 4.48 -24.42 8.03
C ASP A 46 3.41 -23.55 8.72
N ALA A 47 3.17 -22.35 8.19
CA ALA A 47 2.13 -21.44 8.68
C ALA A 47 0.69 -21.89 8.26
N PRO A 48 -0.39 -21.40 8.91
CA PRO A 48 -1.75 -21.76 8.53
C PRO A 48 -2.14 -21.18 7.17
N ILE A 49 -2.58 -22.05 6.26
CA ILE A 49 -3.03 -21.70 4.90
C ILE A 49 -4.39 -20.97 4.91
N SER A 50 -5.21 -21.21 5.93
CA SER A 50 -6.53 -20.61 6.10
C SER A 50 -6.46 -19.36 6.97
N LEU A 51 -6.93 -18.22 6.45
CA LEU A 51 -7.03 -16.95 7.20
C LEU A 51 -7.82 -17.07 8.52
N VAL A 52 -8.79 -18.00 8.57
CA VAL A 52 -9.56 -18.31 9.79
C VAL A 52 -8.67 -18.98 10.83
N ASP A 53 -7.86 -19.95 10.41
CA ASP A 53 -6.93 -20.68 11.28
C ASP A 53 -5.79 -19.75 11.74
N SER A 54 -5.29 -18.85 10.88
CA SER A 54 -4.28 -17.84 11.24
C SER A 54 -4.77 -16.84 12.29
N ARG A 55 -6.03 -16.38 12.19
CA ARG A 55 -6.65 -15.54 13.23
C ARG A 55 -6.81 -16.30 14.54
N ARG A 56 -7.31 -17.54 14.48
CA ARG A 56 -7.54 -18.36 15.68
C ARG A 56 -6.23 -18.76 16.37
N LEU A 57 -5.17 -19.00 15.61
CA LEU A 57 -3.81 -19.18 16.11
C LEU A 57 -3.33 -17.95 16.91
N LEU A 58 -3.51 -16.74 16.37
CA LEU A 58 -3.12 -15.50 17.05
C LEU A 58 -3.91 -15.29 18.36
N GLU A 59 -5.24 -15.45 18.31
CA GLU A 59 -6.12 -15.37 19.50
C GLU A 59 -5.70 -16.33 20.62
N LEU A 60 -5.34 -17.57 20.27
CA LEU A 60 -4.95 -18.59 21.24
C LEU A 60 -3.53 -18.35 21.77
N THR A 61 -2.59 -17.96 20.91
CA THR A 61 -1.19 -17.71 21.30
C THR A 61 -1.10 -16.54 22.29
N GLN A 62 -1.78 -15.42 22.01
CA GLN A 62 -1.83 -14.26 22.92
C GLN A 62 -2.43 -14.61 24.30
N LYS A 63 -3.50 -15.41 24.34
CA LYS A 63 -4.12 -15.86 25.59
C LYS A 63 -3.23 -16.83 26.37
N LEU A 64 -2.51 -17.70 25.67
CA LEU A 64 -1.59 -18.67 26.27
C LEU A 64 -0.36 -17.98 26.85
N GLU A 65 0.24 -17.03 26.13
CA GLU A 65 1.42 -16.32 26.60
C GLU A 65 1.10 -15.48 27.85
N ALA A 66 -0.01 -14.73 27.82
CA ALA A 66 -0.50 -14.01 29.01
C ALA A 66 -0.92 -14.93 30.17
N SER A 67 -1.29 -16.19 29.91
CA SER A 67 -1.60 -17.17 30.95
C SER A 67 -0.37 -17.86 31.54
N VAL A 68 0.72 -18.00 30.77
CA VAL A 68 1.97 -18.61 31.23
C VAL A 68 2.83 -17.59 31.99
N GLU A 69 2.82 -16.32 31.57
CA GLU A 69 3.46 -15.22 32.31
C GLU A 69 2.76 -14.90 33.65
N ALA A 70 1.52 -15.37 33.84
CA ALA A 70 0.72 -15.16 35.04
C ALA A 70 0.84 -16.27 36.11
N GLU A 71 1.64 -17.31 35.90
CA GLU A 71 1.99 -18.32 36.94
C GLU A 71 3.37 -18.02 37.53
N PRO A 72 3.49 -17.22 38.62
CA PRO A 72 4.76 -17.03 39.32
C PRO A 72 5.19 -18.33 40.03
N GLU A 73 6.51 -18.53 40.16
CA GLU A 73 7.13 -19.71 40.78
C GLU A 73 6.74 -19.89 42.26
N ALA A 74 5.63 -20.58 42.52
CA ALA A 74 5.03 -20.72 43.85
C ALA A 74 5.31 -22.08 44.53
N VAL A 75 6.44 -22.74 44.23
CA VAL A 75 6.83 -24.04 44.83
C VAL A 75 8.27 -24.02 45.33
N ALA A 76 8.55 -23.17 46.33
CA ALA A 76 9.83 -23.16 47.05
C ALA A 76 9.70 -22.62 48.48
N LEU A 77 9.00 -23.34 49.38
CA LEU A 77 9.25 -23.40 50.83
C LEU A 77 8.18 -24.23 51.58
N SER A 78 8.47 -25.50 51.85
CA SER A 78 8.01 -26.22 53.05
C SER A 78 8.98 -27.36 53.35
N GLY A 79 9.17 -27.69 54.63
CA GLY A 79 10.12 -28.73 55.08
C GLY A 79 9.91 -29.07 56.55
N ALA A 80 10.38 -30.26 56.94
CA ALA A 80 9.92 -31.03 58.12
C ALA A 80 8.46 -31.51 57.95
N ASP A 81 8.06 -32.70 58.41
CA ASP A 81 8.62 -33.50 59.52
C ASP A 81 9.24 -34.87 59.15
N LEU A 82 9.73 -35.56 60.18
CA LEU A 82 10.41 -36.87 60.17
C LEU A 82 9.43 -38.02 60.47
N GLU A 83 9.70 -39.21 59.93
CA GLU A 83 9.56 -40.47 60.69
C GLU A 83 10.43 -41.58 60.05
N GLU A 84 10.82 -42.58 60.85
CA GLU A 84 11.71 -43.69 60.46
C GLU A 84 10.90 -44.97 60.19
N GLU A 85 11.33 -45.83 59.25
CA GLU A 85 11.62 -47.26 59.49
C GLU A 85 12.17 -47.97 58.22
N ASP A 86 12.75 -49.17 58.43
CA ASP A 86 13.44 -50.03 57.44
C ASP A 86 12.49 -50.55 56.32
N ASP A 87 12.95 -50.91 55.10
CA ASP A 87 13.74 -52.14 54.86
C ASP A 87 14.41 -52.18 53.45
N VAL A 88 15.34 -53.13 53.29
CA VAL A 88 16.14 -53.45 52.08
C VAL A 88 15.66 -54.81 51.48
N PRO A 89 15.99 -55.23 50.22
CA PRO A 89 17.28 -54.99 49.54
C PRO A 89 17.31 -54.80 48.00
N ALA A 90 18.35 -54.06 47.60
CA ALA A 90 19.26 -54.27 46.46
C ALA A 90 18.78 -54.99 45.16
N LEU A 91 18.95 -54.28 44.04
CA LEU A 91 19.65 -54.82 42.87
C LEU A 91 20.46 -53.71 42.19
N ALA A 92 21.72 -53.97 41.89
CA ALA A 92 22.65 -53.01 41.26
C ALA A 92 23.08 -53.50 39.87
N VAL A 93 23.61 -52.60 39.02
CA VAL A 93 24.78 -52.81 38.14
C VAL A 93 25.09 -51.54 37.32
N ALA A 94 26.38 -51.21 37.19
CA ALA A 94 27.07 -50.32 36.23
C ALA A 94 26.41 -48.96 35.85
N VAL A 95 27.03 -47.78 36.04
CA VAL A 95 28.44 -47.34 35.87
C VAL A 95 28.96 -47.39 34.44
N VAL A 96 28.90 -46.24 33.76
CA VAL A 96 29.95 -45.71 32.88
C VAL A 96 30.10 -44.23 33.24
N ALA A 97 31.32 -43.70 33.21
CA ALA A 97 31.68 -42.29 33.47
C ALA A 97 32.53 -41.77 32.30
N GLU A 98 33.34 -40.71 32.53
CA GLU A 98 34.18 -39.97 31.56
C GLU A 98 33.44 -38.88 30.76
N ASP A 99 33.93 -37.64 30.62
CA ASP A 99 34.74 -36.77 31.52
C ASP A 99 34.77 -35.32 30.96
N ASP A 100 35.53 -34.41 31.63
CA ASP A 100 35.89 -33.02 31.27
C ASP A 100 34.72 -31.98 31.29
N GLU A 101 34.72 -30.92 32.12
CA GLU A 101 35.60 -29.71 32.18
C GLU A 101 35.45 -28.79 30.93
N GLU A 102 35.36 -27.46 31.03
CA GLU A 102 36.07 -26.50 31.90
C GLU A 102 35.16 -25.49 32.67
N GLU A 103 35.72 -24.79 33.67
CA GLU A 103 35.12 -23.62 34.34
C GLU A 103 35.51 -22.28 33.67
N GLU A 104 34.64 -21.27 33.70
CA GLU A 104 35.08 -19.86 33.80
C GLU A 104 34.15 -19.05 34.71
N THR A 105 34.66 -18.01 35.39
CA THR A 105 34.01 -17.35 36.54
C THR A 105 34.11 -15.80 36.48
N VAL A 106 33.52 -15.09 37.45
CA VAL A 106 33.61 -13.62 37.69
C VAL A 106 32.73 -12.77 36.73
N ALA A 107 31.91 -11.78 37.14
CA ALA A 107 31.38 -11.34 38.44
C ALA A 107 30.10 -10.46 38.25
N PRO A 108 29.26 -10.23 39.27
CA PRO A 108 28.04 -9.44 39.15
C PRO A 108 28.28 -7.91 39.20
N VAL A 109 27.45 -7.13 38.49
CA VAL A 109 27.50 -5.65 38.47
C VAL A 109 26.17 -5.03 38.92
N ALA A 110 26.31 -4.12 39.89
CA ALA A 110 25.33 -3.24 40.54
C ALA A 110 23.94 -3.02 39.87
N ALA A 111 22.89 -3.25 40.65
CA ALA A 111 21.56 -2.69 40.40
C ALA A 111 21.52 -1.19 40.76
N VAL A 112 20.78 -0.39 39.99
CA VAL A 112 20.52 1.03 40.27
C VAL A 112 19.06 1.20 40.72
N ALA A 113 18.86 1.92 41.82
CA ALA A 113 17.54 2.10 42.42
C ALA A 113 16.70 3.17 41.71
N VAL A 114 15.37 2.94 41.64
CA VAL A 114 14.36 3.92 41.24
C VAL A 114 13.39 4.09 42.43
N PRO A 115 13.08 5.33 42.87
CA PRO A 115 12.27 5.54 44.07
C PRO A 115 10.75 5.38 43.85
N ASP A 116 10.10 4.86 44.89
CA ASP A 116 8.64 4.71 45.07
C ASP A 116 7.88 6.05 45.01
N SER A 117 6.59 6.00 44.65
CA SER A 117 5.62 7.10 44.74
C SER A 117 4.18 6.55 44.80
N SER A 118 3.89 5.79 45.85
CA SER A 118 2.56 5.25 46.15
C SER A 118 1.46 6.33 46.31
N PRO A 119 0.20 6.08 45.86
CA PRO A 119 -0.87 7.08 45.84
C PRO A 119 -1.60 7.26 47.18
N ALA A 120 -2.08 8.47 47.47
CA ALA A 120 -2.85 8.79 48.66
C ALA A 120 -4.37 8.57 48.46
N ILE A 121 -5.02 7.95 49.45
CA ILE A 121 -6.46 7.65 49.46
C ILE A 121 -7.26 8.80 50.08
N LEU A 122 -8.41 9.15 49.50
CA LEU A 122 -9.51 9.82 50.20
C LEU A 122 -10.86 9.19 49.86
N SER A 123 -11.72 9.05 50.87
CA SER A 123 -13.00 8.35 50.79
C SER A 123 -14.18 9.26 50.39
N PRO A 124 -15.24 8.72 49.77
CA PRO A 124 -16.46 9.47 49.50
C PRO A 124 -17.33 9.64 50.75
N ALA A 125 -18.04 10.78 50.83
CA ALA A 125 -19.12 11.00 51.78
C ALA A 125 -20.48 10.93 51.04
N ALA A 126 -21.48 10.30 51.65
CA ALA A 126 -22.84 10.20 51.12
C ALA A 126 -23.78 11.28 51.71
N VAL A 127 -24.96 11.50 51.11
CA VAL A 127 -26.25 11.70 51.83
C VAL A 127 -27.50 11.71 50.90
N ALA A 128 -28.54 11.01 51.36
CA ALA A 128 -29.98 11.04 51.09
C ALA A 128 -30.61 11.68 49.81
N ILE A 129 -31.11 10.81 48.92
CA ILE A 129 -32.55 10.51 48.70
C ILE A 129 -33.60 11.60 49.03
N SER A 130 -34.37 12.02 48.02
CA SER A 130 -35.86 12.17 48.02
C SER A 130 -36.37 12.59 46.62
N ALA A 131 -37.64 12.50 46.21
CA ALA A 131 -38.66 11.43 46.27
C ALA A 131 -40.03 12.01 45.80
N VAL A 132 -40.84 11.23 45.07
CA VAL A 132 -42.25 11.50 44.67
C VAL A 132 -42.49 12.61 43.61
N GLY A 133 -43.36 12.30 42.63
CA GLY A 133 -43.90 13.26 41.65
C GLY A 133 -44.51 12.59 40.42
N GLU A 134 -45.79 12.21 40.46
CA GLU A 134 -46.53 11.68 39.30
C GLU A 134 -47.04 12.81 38.38
N GLY A 135 -47.02 12.60 37.07
CA GLY A 135 -47.59 13.55 36.09
C GLY A 135 -47.45 13.07 34.64
N SER A 136 -48.56 13.10 33.89
CA SER A 136 -48.67 12.63 32.50
C SER A 136 -49.94 13.22 31.87
N PRO A 137 -50.08 13.33 30.54
CA PRO A 137 -49.08 13.72 29.54
C PRO A 137 -49.57 14.93 28.68
N GLU A 138 -48.68 15.69 28.05
CA GLU A 138 -49.08 16.60 26.94
C GLU A 138 -47.92 16.90 25.97
N SER A 139 -48.22 17.56 24.85
CA SER A 139 -47.44 17.51 23.61
C SER A 139 -46.80 18.82 23.15
N HIS A 140 -45.56 18.74 22.67
CA HIS A 140 -45.03 19.42 21.47
C HIS A 140 -43.79 18.61 20.99
N GLU A 141 -43.57 18.41 19.69
CA GLU A 141 -42.81 19.30 18.79
C GLU A 141 -41.49 19.80 19.41
N GLY A 142 -40.37 19.43 18.78
CA GLY A 142 -39.04 19.72 19.29
C GLY A 142 -38.30 20.77 18.45
N ASP A 143 -37.19 21.25 19.01
CA ASP A 143 -36.08 21.80 18.25
C ASP A 143 -34.76 21.43 18.98
N ASP A 144 -33.66 21.38 18.24
CA ASP A 144 -32.37 20.97 18.79
C ASP A 144 -31.70 22.11 19.57
N SER A 145 -31.19 21.82 20.76
CA SER A 145 -30.28 22.73 21.47
C SER A 145 -29.13 21.98 22.13
N HIS A 146 -27.99 21.96 21.44
CA HIS A 146 -26.71 21.63 22.05
C HIS A 146 -26.23 22.73 23.00
N GLU A 147 -25.27 22.36 23.84
CA GLU A 147 -24.47 23.23 24.70
C GLU A 147 -23.97 24.48 23.95
N GLY A 148 -23.85 25.66 24.57
CA GLY A 148 -23.53 25.86 25.98
C GLY A 148 -22.12 26.43 26.12
N ARG A 149 -21.93 27.67 25.65
CA ARG A 149 -20.70 28.44 25.88
C ARG A 149 -21.04 29.84 26.37
N SER A 150 -20.75 30.07 27.65
CA SER A 150 -20.86 31.38 28.30
C SER A 150 -19.82 32.36 27.74
N PHE A 151 -20.28 33.47 27.18
CA PHE A 151 -19.44 34.65 26.95
C PHE A 151 -19.58 35.64 28.11
N ILE A 152 -18.49 36.35 28.41
CA ILE A 152 -18.39 37.25 29.56
C ILE A 152 -19.23 38.50 29.32
N VAL A 153 -20.09 38.83 30.28
CA VAL A 153 -20.89 40.06 30.27
C VAL A 153 -20.01 41.25 30.64
N LEU A 154 -19.99 42.26 29.77
CA LEU A 154 -19.69 43.64 30.14
C LEU A 154 -21.00 44.43 30.15
N GLU A 155 -21.25 45.18 31.22
CA GLU A 155 -22.49 45.92 31.39
C GLU A 155 -22.53 47.20 30.54
N GLY A 156 -23.72 47.53 30.02
CA GLY A 156 -24.15 48.93 30.00
C GLY A 156 -24.04 49.72 28.70
N GLU A 157 -24.48 49.19 27.55
CA GLU A 157 -24.92 50.07 26.44
C GLU A 157 -26.26 49.63 25.82
N ALA A 158 -27.15 50.60 25.61
CA ALA A 158 -28.55 50.36 25.23
C ALA A 158 -28.72 50.23 23.72
N ILE A 159 -28.58 49.00 23.21
CA ILE A 159 -28.77 48.68 21.78
C ILE A 159 -30.21 48.99 21.37
N ARG A 160 -30.38 49.97 20.47
CA ARG A 160 -31.66 50.23 19.79
C ARG A 160 -31.91 49.12 18.75
N PRO A 161 -33.15 48.62 18.58
CA PRO A 161 -33.45 47.69 17.52
C PRO A 161 -33.26 48.36 16.16
N HIS A 162 -32.30 47.86 15.38
CA HIS A 162 -32.09 48.32 14.01
C HIS A 162 -33.17 47.67 13.12
N GLU A 163 -34.04 48.47 12.51
CA GLU A 163 -34.95 47.97 11.49
C GLU A 163 -34.14 47.38 10.33
N LYS A 164 -34.45 46.14 9.94
CA LYS A 164 -33.92 45.52 8.73
C LYS A 164 -34.77 45.98 7.54
N GLU A 165 -34.36 47.07 6.91
CA GLU A 165 -34.78 47.35 5.53
C GLU A 165 -34.47 46.16 4.63
N SER A 166 -35.31 45.92 3.62
CA SER A 166 -35.31 44.65 2.90
C SER A 166 -34.32 44.65 1.72
N ASP A 167 -33.17 43.98 1.93
CA ASP A 167 -32.13 43.64 0.94
C ASP A 167 -32.63 43.06 -0.40
N ALA A 168 -33.91 42.69 -0.53
CA ALA A 168 -34.49 42.13 -1.74
C ALA A 168 -34.21 43.00 -2.98
N ALA A 169 -34.29 44.33 -2.86
CA ALA A 169 -33.99 45.25 -3.96
C ALA A 169 -32.51 45.17 -4.41
N ALA A 170 -31.58 45.14 -3.46
CA ALA A 170 -30.15 45.02 -3.73
C ALA A 170 -29.80 43.67 -4.39
N LYS A 171 -30.40 42.57 -3.89
CA LYS A 171 -30.20 41.21 -4.42
C LYS A 171 -30.73 41.06 -5.85
N ILE A 172 -31.91 41.61 -6.15
CA ILE A 172 -32.47 41.63 -7.51
C ILE A 172 -31.60 42.46 -8.47
N SER A 173 -31.11 43.62 -8.02
CA SER A 173 -30.22 44.48 -8.81
C SER A 173 -28.92 43.76 -9.19
N ALA A 174 -28.26 43.10 -8.23
CA ALA A 174 -27.02 42.36 -8.46
C ALA A 174 -27.18 41.23 -9.51
N ILE A 175 -28.27 40.45 -9.42
CA ILE A 175 -28.58 39.38 -10.38
C ILE A 175 -28.80 39.96 -11.79
N SER A 176 -29.55 41.07 -11.90
CA SER A 176 -29.79 41.73 -13.19
C SER A 176 -28.50 42.23 -13.85
N THR A 177 -27.59 42.83 -13.07
CA THR A 177 -26.30 43.31 -13.58
C THR A 177 -25.40 42.16 -14.02
N ALA A 178 -25.33 41.08 -13.24
CA ALA A 178 -24.54 39.89 -13.61
C ALA A 178 -25.01 39.27 -14.93
N LEU A 179 -26.33 39.17 -15.14
CA LEU A 179 -26.91 38.58 -16.36
C LEU A 179 -26.61 39.46 -17.59
N LEU A 180 -26.71 40.79 -17.47
CA LEU A 180 -26.37 41.73 -18.54
C LEU A 180 -24.89 41.60 -18.98
N VAL A 181 -23.96 41.48 -18.02
CA VAL A 181 -22.53 41.30 -18.32
C VAL A 181 -22.26 40.02 -19.13
N HIS A 182 -22.93 38.90 -18.79
CA HIS A 182 -22.78 37.65 -19.53
C HIS A 182 -23.30 37.74 -20.96
N VAL A 183 -24.42 38.44 -21.19
CA VAL A 183 -24.96 38.66 -22.55
C VAL A 183 -23.99 39.49 -23.41
N VAL A 184 -23.39 40.54 -22.85
CA VAL A 184 -22.37 41.34 -23.55
C VAL A 184 -21.12 40.51 -23.86
N LEU A 185 -20.64 39.70 -22.92
CA LEU A 185 -19.47 38.85 -23.11
C LEU A 185 -19.70 37.80 -24.22
N ALA A 186 -20.86 37.14 -24.23
CA ALA A 186 -21.24 36.19 -25.27
C ALA A 186 -21.33 36.84 -26.66
N LEU A 187 -21.88 38.06 -26.73
CA LEU A 187 -21.90 38.85 -27.98
C LEU A 187 -20.49 39.13 -28.49
N LEU A 188 -19.58 39.61 -27.63
CA LEU A 188 -18.19 39.90 -28.00
C LEU A 188 -17.45 38.65 -28.49
N LEU A 189 -17.62 37.50 -27.82
CA LEU A 189 -17.03 36.23 -28.23
C LEU A 189 -17.58 35.74 -29.59
N SER A 190 -18.89 35.88 -29.83
CA SER A 190 -19.49 35.54 -31.13
C SER A 190 -18.92 36.41 -32.27
N LEU A 191 -18.69 37.69 -31.99
CA LEU A 191 -18.13 38.65 -32.94
C LEU A 191 -16.65 38.34 -33.24
N ALA A 192 -15.88 37.93 -32.22
CA ALA A 192 -14.50 37.47 -32.41
C ALA A 192 -14.41 36.19 -33.28
N VAL A 193 -15.31 35.22 -33.09
CA VAL A 193 -15.37 34.00 -33.92
C VAL A 193 -15.72 34.31 -35.39
N ILE A 194 -16.52 35.35 -35.64
CA ILE A 194 -16.84 35.81 -37.01
C ILE A 194 -15.67 36.62 -37.61
N ALA A 195 -14.94 37.39 -36.80
CA ALA A 195 -13.85 38.26 -37.24
C ALA A 195 -12.52 37.52 -37.49
N MET A 196 -12.30 36.35 -36.87
CA MET A 196 -11.10 35.55 -37.12
C MET A 196 -11.17 34.85 -38.49
N PRO A 197 -10.26 35.15 -39.43
CA PRO A 197 -10.18 34.40 -40.69
C PRO A 197 -9.81 32.95 -40.38
N ARG A 198 -10.48 32.00 -41.03
CA ARG A 198 -10.18 30.57 -40.87
C ARG A 198 -8.72 30.32 -41.26
N PRO A 199 -7.94 29.55 -40.46
CA PRO A 199 -6.59 29.18 -40.87
C PRO A 199 -6.67 28.39 -42.19
N ASN A 200 -5.74 28.67 -43.10
CA ASN A 200 -5.65 27.91 -44.34
C ASN A 200 -5.43 26.42 -44.01
N PRO A 201 -6.13 25.49 -44.68
CA PRO A 201 -5.94 24.06 -44.43
C PRO A 201 -4.48 23.69 -44.72
N PRO A 202 -3.86 22.81 -43.92
CA PRO A 202 -2.47 22.40 -44.13
C PRO A 202 -2.34 21.72 -45.49
N GLN A 203 -1.72 22.42 -46.45
CA GLN A 203 -1.41 21.83 -47.74
C GLN A 203 -0.26 20.84 -47.54
N VAL A 204 -0.58 19.55 -47.55
CA VAL A 204 0.42 18.47 -47.53
C VAL A 204 1.17 18.49 -48.85
N THR A 205 2.23 19.29 -48.93
CA THR A 205 3.16 19.32 -50.05
C THR A 205 3.97 18.03 -50.03
N ALA A 206 3.42 16.97 -50.65
CA ALA A 206 4.12 15.73 -50.86
C ALA A 206 5.28 15.95 -51.85
N THR A 207 6.47 16.21 -51.34
CA THR A 207 7.71 16.33 -52.13
C THR A 207 8.08 14.96 -52.67
N ILE A 208 7.48 14.58 -53.80
CA ILE A 208 7.87 13.40 -54.56
C ILE A 208 9.24 13.68 -55.18
N SER A 209 10.31 13.22 -54.53
CA SER A 209 11.63 13.12 -55.14
C SER A 209 11.54 12.22 -56.36
N GLN A 210 11.62 12.79 -57.56
CA GLN A 210 11.77 12.02 -58.79
C GLN A 210 13.15 11.34 -58.76
N PRO A 211 13.25 10.03 -59.05
CA PRO A 211 14.54 9.41 -59.30
C PRO A 211 15.07 9.93 -60.64
N ASP A 212 16.28 10.48 -60.63
CA ASP A 212 16.99 10.85 -61.86
C ASP A 212 17.19 9.62 -62.76
N LYS A 213 17.16 9.88 -64.06
CA LYS A 213 17.34 8.85 -65.09
C LYS A 213 18.82 8.63 -65.44
N ASP A 214 19.04 7.54 -66.16
CA ASP A 214 20.23 7.25 -66.96
C ASP A 214 21.52 6.99 -66.16
N THR A 215 21.60 5.77 -65.62
CA THR A 215 22.88 5.05 -65.56
C THR A 215 22.72 3.72 -66.31
N GLN A 216 23.71 3.36 -67.13
CA GLN A 216 23.58 2.28 -68.11
C GLN A 216 23.69 0.88 -67.45
N ILE A 217 22.98 -0.10 -68.03
CA ILE A 217 23.05 -1.50 -67.62
C ILE A 217 24.13 -2.20 -68.46
N ASP A 218 25.21 -2.63 -67.82
CA ASP A 218 26.22 -3.51 -68.41
C ASP A 218 26.00 -4.97 -67.96
N ASP A 219 25.90 -5.90 -68.92
CA ASP A 219 25.67 -7.32 -68.69
C ASP A 219 26.95 -8.04 -68.17
N VAL A 220 26.97 -8.40 -66.88
CA VAL A 220 28.02 -9.27 -66.31
C VAL A 220 27.46 -10.64 -65.92
N LYS A 221 27.89 -11.67 -66.64
CA LYS A 221 27.35 -13.03 -66.55
C LYS A 221 27.72 -13.75 -65.25
N VAL A 222 26.72 -14.40 -64.65
CA VAL A 222 26.89 -15.34 -63.53
C VAL A 222 27.91 -16.44 -63.87
N LYS A 223 28.91 -16.62 -63.01
CA LYS A 223 29.87 -17.74 -63.10
C LYS A 223 29.91 -18.51 -61.78
N LYS A 224 29.42 -19.76 -61.79
CA LYS A 224 29.56 -20.69 -60.65
C LYS A 224 31.04 -20.86 -60.30
N ILE A 225 31.36 -20.81 -59.01
CA ILE A 225 32.62 -21.35 -58.47
C ILE A 225 32.26 -22.48 -57.50
N THR A 226 32.64 -23.70 -57.86
CA THR A 226 32.48 -24.90 -57.03
C THR A 226 33.60 -25.04 -56.01
N ARG A 227 33.26 -25.62 -54.86
CA ARG A 227 34.18 -25.98 -53.78
C ARG A 227 35.27 -26.96 -54.27
N ALA A 228 36.51 -26.73 -53.88
CA ALA A 228 37.64 -27.65 -54.06
C ALA A 228 38.30 -27.93 -52.69
N VAL A 229 39.04 -29.04 -52.60
CA VAL A 229 39.59 -29.59 -51.34
C VAL A 229 41.11 -29.64 -51.40
N SER A 230 41.79 -29.40 -50.28
CA SER A 230 43.21 -29.71 -50.11
C SER A 230 43.50 -30.42 -48.78
N SER A 231 44.26 -31.50 -48.88
CA SER A 231 44.88 -32.31 -47.81
C SER A 231 46.19 -32.87 -48.42
N SER A 232 47.25 -33.25 -47.71
CA SER A 232 47.61 -33.18 -46.27
C SER A 232 49.09 -32.68 -46.19
N THR A 233 50.09 -33.05 -45.37
CA THR A 233 50.46 -34.07 -44.34
C THR A 233 51.78 -33.56 -43.70
N ALA A 234 52.28 -33.93 -42.51
CA ALA A 234 51.81 -34.73 -41.37
C ALA A 234 52.67 -34.39 -40.12
N ALA A 235 52.11 -34.49 -38.92
CA ALA A 235 52.83 -34.64 -37.64
C ALA A 235 51.89 -35.21 -36.56
N SER A 236 52.43 -35.90 -35.55
CA SER A 236 51.68 -36.58 -34.45
C SER A 236 52.64 -36.81 -33.25
N PRO A 237 52.24 -37.33 -32.07
CA PRO A 237 50.90 -37.76 -31.61
C PRO A 237 50.50 -37.36 -30.15
N SER A 238 49.30 -37.82 -29.73
CA SER A 238 48.95 -38.42 -28.41
C SER A 238 48.77 -37.62 -27.08
N PHE A 239 47.65 -37.94 -26.38
CA PHE A 239 47.40 -37.95 -24.91
C PHE A 239 47.41 -36.60 -24.13
N VAL A 240 46.69 -36.36 -23.01
CA VAL A 240 45.73 -37.12 -22.14
C VAL A 240 44.52 -36.21 -21.76
N VAL A 241 43.47 -36.78 -21.16
CA VAL A 241 42.32 -36.11 -20.49
C VAL A 241 42.71 -35.40 -19.17
N SER A 242 42.19 -34.18 -18.90
CA SER A 242 41.55 -33.79 -17.60
C SER A 242 41.24 -32.28 -17.41
N ALA A 243 40.14 -32.03 -16.69
CA ALA A 243 39.86 -30.98 -15.67
C ALA A 243 40.10 -29.46 -15.90
N VAL A 244 39.04 -28.69 -15.58
CA VAL A 244 38.98 -27.47 -14.73
C VAL A 244 40.14 -26.44 -14.78
N ALA A 245 39.84 -25.22 -15.27
CA ALA A 245 40.27 -23.94 -14.66
C ALA A 245 39.57 -22.72 -15.32
N ALA A 246 39.66 -21.55 -14.66
CA ALA A 246 39.03 -20.30 -15.07
C ALA A 246 39.62 -19.66 -16.35
N SER A 247 38.80 -18.88 -17.06
CA SER A 247 39.23 -18.01 -18.16
C SER A 247 39.66 -16.63 -17.63
N PRO A 248 40.91 -16.19 -17.81
CA PRO A 248 41.33 -14.85 -17.43
C PRO A 248 40.87 -13.84 -18.49
N VAL A 249 39.86 -13.03 -18.18
CA VAL A 249 39.46 -11.89 -19.03
C VAL A 249 40.45 -10.75 -18.79
N ALA A 250 41.19 -10.36 -19.84
CA ALA A 250 42.09 -9.22 -19.77
C ALA A 250 41.30 -7.90 -19.66
N VAL A 251 41.64 -7.09 -18.65
CA VAL A 251 41.15 -5.72 -18.51
C VAL A 251 42.05 -4.80 -19.35
N PRO A 252 41.52 -3.87 -20.15
CA PRO A 252 42.35 -2.92 -20.88
C PRO A 252 43.00 -1.91 -19.94
N GLU A 253 44.30 -1.67 -20.12
CA GLU A 253 44.99 -0.55 -19.47
C GLU A 253 44.47 0.78 -20.03
N PHE A 254 44.19 1.74 -19.14
CA PHE A 254 43.98 3.14 -19.50
C PHE A 254 45.20 3.94 -19.04
N ASP A 255 45.89 4.55 -19.99
CA ASP A 255 47.11 5.32 -19.74
C ASP A 255 46.80 6.65 -19.03
N GLY A 256 47.73 7.10 -18.18
CA GLY A 256 47.45 8.07 -17.13
C GLY A 256 47.60 9.53 -17.54
N ALA A 257 46.58 10.35 -17.28
CA ALA A 257 46.67 11.81 -17.26
C ALA A 257 46.00 12.37 -15.98
N GLU A 258 46.73 13.19 -15.22
CA GLU A 258 46.38 13.54 -13.84
C GLU A 258 45.01 14.24 -13.66
N GLN A 259 44.14 13.67 -12.84
CA GLN A 259 43.30 14.45 -11.92
C GLN A 259 43.36 13.83 -10.52
N LYS A 260 43.70 14.64 -9.52
CA LYS A 260 43.98 14.20 -8.15
C LYS A 260 42.69 14.14 -7.32
N PHE A 261 42.08 12.96 -7.25
CA PHE A 261 41.14 12.65 -6.19
C PHE A 261 41.90 12.16 -4.95
N ASP A 262 41.99 13.01 -3.94
CA ASP A 262 42.45 12.61 -2.60
C ASP A 262 41.29 11.89 -1.89
N VAL A 263 41.32 10.56 -1.92
CA VAL A 263 40.47 9.71 -1.09
C VAL A 263 41.32 9.18 0.05
N THR A 264 41.53 10.01 1.07
CA THR A 264 42.13 9.60 2.35
C THR A 264 41.21 8.61 3.06
N LEU A 265 41.38 7.32 2.74
CA LEU A 265 40.66 6.19 3.33
C LEU A 265 41.28 5.83 4.69
N GLY A 266 40.56 6.08 5.79
CA GLY A 266 41.02 5.74 7.14
C GLY A 266 39.90 5.68 8.18
N ALA A 267 40.10 4.85 9.20
CA ALA A 267 39.26 4.68 10.39
C ALA A 267 37.80 4.21 10.18
N VAL A 268 37.68 2.87 10.11
CA VAL A 268 36.60 2.02 10.65
C VAL A 268 35.50 2.71 11.48
N GLY A 269 34.24 2.48 11.11
CA GLY A 269 33.12 2.33 12.06
C GLY A 269 32.33 3.58 12.44
N GLY A 270 31.36 3.97 11.60
CA GLY A 270 30.36 4.98 11.95
C GLY A 270 29.42 5.33 10.80
N ASN A 271 28.17 5.66 11.11
CA ASN A 271 27.11 6.00 10.16
C ASN A 271 27.55 6.97 9.05
N ILE A 272 27.53 6.53 7.79
CA ILE A 272 27.47 7.45 6.64
C ILE A 272 26.00 7.84 6.46
N GLY A 273 25.57 8.85 7.22
CA GLY A 273 24.22 9.41 7.16
C GLY A 273 24.23 10.86 7.61
N VAL A 274 23.50 11.71 6.89
CA VAL A 274 23.43 13.19 7.04
C VAL A 274 24.73 13.94 6.68
N GLY A 275 24.64 14.91 5.77
CA GLY A 275 25.63 16.02 5.72
C GLY A 275 25.96 16.62 4.35
N MET A 276 26.12 15.81 3.28
CA MET A 276 26.64 16.32 2.01
C MET A 276 25.55 16.89 1.10
N SER A 277 25.24 18.18 1.29
CA SER A 277 24.49 18.99 0.33
C SER A 277 25.33 19.22 -0.94
N PHE A 278 25.14 18.37 -1.95
CA PHE A 278 25.68 18.60 -3.29
C PHE A 278 24.93 19.74 -3.99
N GLU A 279 25.31 20.99 -3.71
CA GLU A 279 24.83 22.18 -4.44
C GLU A 279 25.54 22.34 -5.81
N ALA A 280 25.79 21.21 -6.48
CA ALA A 280 26.02 21.17 -7.92
C ALA A 280 24.63 21.11 -8.58
N GLY A 281 24.27 22.15 -9.33
CA GLY A 281 22.88 22.43 -9.73
C GLY A 281 22.10 21.19 -10.19
N GLU A 282 21.02 20.86 -9.47
CA GLU A 282 20.23 19.64 -9.72
C GLU A 282 19.66 19.65 -11.16
N GLU A 283 20.24 18.84 -12.06
CA GLU A 283 19.72 18.65 -13.41
C GLU A 283 18.40 17.85 -13.38
N GLU A 284 17.29 18.59 -13.21
CA GLU A 284 15.93 18.06 -13.21
C GLU A 284 15.67 17.12 -14.41
N SER A 285 15.30 15.86 -14.13
CA SER A 285 14.72 14.99 -15.16
C SER A 285 13.41 15.57 -15.65
N MET A 286 13.23 15.70 -16.96
CA MET A 286 11.91 15.92 -17.56
C MET A 286 11.20 14.57 -17.69
N VAL A 287 10.15 14.36 -16.90
CA VAL A 287 9.48 13.07 -16.77
C VAL A 287 8.06 13.15 -17.35
N ASN A 288 7.70 12.15 -18.17
CA ASN A 288 6.44 12.09 -18.91
C ASN A 288 5.51 11.00 -18.34
N PHE A 289 4.96 11.19 -17.13
CA PHE A 289 4.15 10.17 -16.46
C PHE A 289 2.76 10.04 -17.04
N PHE A 290 2.57 8.98 -17.82
CA PHE A 290 1.39 8.74 -18.65
C PHE A 290 0.91 9.99 -19.43
N GLY A 291 1.84 10.84 -19.88
CA GLY A 291 1.54 12.06 -20.62
C GLY A 291 1.33 13.33 -19.79
N ILE A 292 1.49 13.27 -18.46
CA ILE A 292 1.77 14.43 -17.59
C ILE A 292 3.26 14.78 -17.73
N LYS A 293 3.61 16.05 -17.90
CA LYS A 293 5.00 16.51 -18.05
C LYS A 293 5.41 17.35 -16.86
N SER A 294 6.16 16.77 -15.93
CA SER A 294 6.69 17.44 -14.74
C SER A 294 8.22 17.27 -14.68
N LYS A 295 8.86 18.06 -13.82
CA LYS A 295 10.30 18.07 -13.61
C LYS A 295 10.63 17.69 -12.18
N GLY A 296 11.70 16.93 -11.99
CA GLY A 296 12.13 16.52 -10.65
C GLY A 296 13.57 16.01 -10.60
N SER A 297 14.15 16.09 -9.41
CA SER A 297 15.47 15.53 -9.08
C SER A 297 15.37 14.43 -7.99
N ARG A 298 14.24 14.38 -7.27
CA ARG A 298 13.95 13.42 -6.19
C ARG A 298 12.51 12.93 -6.34
N ILE A 299 12.34 11.81 -7.06
CA ILE A 299 11.06 11.40 -7.65
C ILE A 299 10.56 10.08 -7.05
N VAL A 300 9.28 9.99 -6.68
CA VAL A 300 8.67 8.69 -6.31
C VAL A 300 7.46 8.37 -7.19
N PHE A 301 7.47 7.15 -7.72
CA PHE A 301 6.35 6.55 -8.43
C PHE A 301 5.49 5.76 -7.45
N VAL A 302 4.29 6.25 -7.15
CA VAL A 302 3.31 5.62 -6.25
C VAL A 302 2.28 4.90 -7.11
N ILE A 303 2.20 3.57 -7.02
CA ILE A 303 1.42 2.75 -7.95
C ILE A 303 0.47 1.84 -7.18
N GLU A 304 -0.80 1.88 -7.55
CA GLU A 304 -1.77 0.94 -7.03
C GLU A 304 -1.51 -0.49 -7.57
N ALA A 305 -1.36 -1.45 -6.66
CA ALA A 305 -1.23 -2.87 -6.99
C ALA A 305 -2.53 -3.66 -6.73
N ALA A 306 -3.59 -2.98 -6.27
CA ALA A 306 -4.87 -3.59 -5.91
C ALA A 306 -5.68 -4.08 -7.13
N ARG A 307 -6.58 -5.03 -6.88
CA ARG A 307 -7.46 -5.67 -7.89
C ARG A 307 -8.31 -4.70 -8.72
N PHE A 308 -8.58 -3.49 -8.22
CA PHE A 308 -9.31 -2.43 -8.91
C PHE A 308 -8.59 -1.93 -10.18
N MET A 309 -7.27 -2.12 -10.29
CA MET A 309 -6.48 -1.80 -11.48
C MET A 309 -6.54 -2.87 -12.59
N LEU A 310 -7.11 -4.05 -12.29
CA LEU A 310 -7.01 -5.28 -13.07
C LEU A 310 -8.34 -5.74 -13.66
N THR A 311 -9.38 -4.89 -13.60
CA THR A 311 -10.73 -5.24 -14.05
C THR A 311 -10.80 -5.47 -15.55
N ASP A 312 -11.75 -6.29 -16.00
CA ASP A 312 -11.96 -6.54 -17.43
C ASP A 312 -12.12 -5.24 -18.23
N SER A 313 -12.86 -4.24 -17.72
CA SER A 313 -13.04 -2.92 -18.35
C SER A 313 -11.78 -2.04 -18.37
N LYS A 314 -10.79 -2.32 -17.52
CA LYS A 314 -9.46 -1.71 -17.61
C LYS A 314 -8.57 -2.45 -18.62
N GLY A 315 -8.97 -3.65 -19.04
CA GLY A 315 -8.24 -4.54 -19.95
C GLY A 315 -7.59 -5.74 -19.27
N GLY A 316 -7.97 -6.05 -18.03
CA GLY A 316 -7.46 -7.20 -17.27
C GLY A 316 -6.01 -7.05 -16.81
N ILE A 317 -5.41 -8.17 -16.41
CA ILE A 317 -3.96 -8.30 -16.14
C ILE A 317 -3.09 -7.71 -17.30
N PRO A 318 -3.38 -7.96 -18.60
CA PRO A 318 -2.56 -7.42 -19.69
C PRO A 318 -2.50 -5.88 -19.78
N ALA A 319 -3.49 -5.17 -19.23
CA ALA A 319 -3.41 -3.70 -19.12
C ALA A 319 -2.40 -3.26 -18.06
N TYR A 320 -2.30 -4.01 -16.95
CA TYR A 320 -1.34 -3.74 -15.89
C TYR A 320 0.10 -4.11 -16.30
N ASP A 321 0.27 -5.10 -17.18
CA ASP A 321 1.57 -5.32 -17.83
C ASP A 321 2.00 -4.12 -18.66
N LYS A 322 1.08 -3.45 -19.39
CA LYS A 322 1.39 -2.19 -20.08
C LYS A 322 1.70 -1.03 -19.15
N VAL A 323 1.02 -0.93 -18.00
CA VAL A 323 1.40 0.01 -16.94
C VAL A 323 2.86 -0.20 -16.49
N LYS A 324 3.27 -1.45 -16.23
CA LYS A 324 4.65 -1.78 -15.80
C LYS A 324 5.68 -1.51 -16.91
N GLU A 325 5.39 -1.88 -18.16
CA GLU A 325 6.26 -1.55 -19.32
C GLU A 325 6.44 -0.03 -19.48
N ASP A 326 5.41 0.76 -19.24
CA ASP A 326 5.49 2.22 -19.37
C ASP A 326 6.32 2.84 -18.24
N ILE A 327 6.20 2.31 -17.01
CA ILE A 327 7.06 2.67 -15.89
C ILE A 327 8.53 2.29 -16.18
N GLU A 328 8.81 1.12 -16.76
CA GLU A 328 10.17 0.73 -17.20
C GLU A 328 10.77 1.76 -18.18
N LYS A 329 10.02 2.10 -19.25
CA LYS A 329 10.44 3.10 -20.26
C LYS A 329 10.76 4.45 -19.62
N MET A 330 10.01 4.83 -18.59
CA MET A 330 10.21 6.07 -17.86
C MET A 330 11.42 6.05 -16.92
N LEU A 331 11.63 4.97 -16.18
CA LEU A 331 12.80 4.81 -15.31
C LEU A 331 14.10 4.81 -16.13
N ALA A 332 14.07 4.20 -17.32
CA ALA A 332 15.16 4.25 -18.30
C ALA A 332 15.39 5.66 -18.90
N GLY A 333 14.43 6.57 -18.79
CA GLY A 333 14.50 7.95 -19.26
C GLY A 333 14.96 8.98 -18.21
N LEU A 334 15.25 8.56 -16.97
CA LEU A 334 15.73 9.46 -15.91
C LEU A 334 17.19 9.87 -16.10
N ASN A 335 17.52 11.12 -15.77
CA ASN A 335 18.90 11.58 -15.64
C ASN A 335 19.60 10.81 -14.51
N LYS A 336 20.87 10.41 -14.71
CA LYS A 336 21.65 9.63 -13.72
C LYS A 336 21.82 10.33 -12.37
N THR A 337 21.68 11.65 -12.34
CA THR A 337 21.71 12.55 -11.18
C THR A 337 20.41 12.55 -10.37
N THR A 338 19.29 12.13 -10.96
CA THR A 338 17.99 12.06 -10.29
C THR A 338 17.97 10.87 -9.34
N ALA A 339 17.55 11.10 -8.09
CA ALA A 339 17.24 10.06 -7.13
C ALA A 339 15.78 9.64 -7.27
N PHE A 340 15.50 8.33 -7.24
CA PHE A 340 14.17 7.78 -7.42
C PHE A 340 13.85 6.63 -6.46
N ASN A 341 12.56 6.35 -6.28
CA ASN A 341 12.08 5.10 -5.68
C ASN A 341 10.68 4.75 -6.22
N ILE A 342 10.20 3.54 -5.92
CA ILE A 342 8.87 3.05 -6.28
C ILE A 342 8.15 2.61 -4.99
N VAL A 343 6.88 3.00 -4.83
CA VAL A 343 6.02 2.59 -3.73
C VAL A 343 4.72 1.99 -4.29
N LEU A 344 4.53 0.70 -4.05
CA LEU A 344 3.28 -0.03 -4.36
C LEU A 344 2.30 0.10 -3.20
N PHE A 345 0.99 0.07 -3.47
CA PHE A 345 -0.03 0.02 -2.41
C PHE A 345 -1.25 -0.87 -2.70
N GLU A 346 -1.81 -1.45 -1.63
CA GLU A 346 -3.03 -2.26 -1.62
C GLU A 346 -3.68 -2.23 -0.22
N GLY A 347 -4.77 -1.49 -0.02
CA GLY A 347 -5.44 -1.42 1.29
C GLY A 347 -4.51 -0.87 2.38
N LYS A 348 -4.36 -1.59 3.50
CA LYS A 348 -3.39 -1.22 4.57
C LYS A 348 -1.93 -1.57 4.23
N LYS A 349 -1.66 -2.31 3.12
CA LYS A 349 -0.30 -2.66 2.67
C LYS A 349 0.30 -1.55 1.82
N ILE A 350 1.59 -1.31 2.01
CA ILE A 350 2.47 -0.63 1.06
C ILE A 350 3.76 -1.43 0.92
N ALA A 351 4.45 -1.34 -0.22
CA ALA A 351 5.78 -1.92 -0.39
C ALA A 351 6.70 -0.97 -1.16
N SER A 352 7.95 -0.84 -0.74
CA SER A 352 8.92 0.06 -1.38
C SER A 352 10.07 -0.73 -2.01
N TYR A 353 10.56 -0.29 -3.17
CA TYR A 353 11.68 -0.94 -3.85
C TYR A 353 13.00 -0.83 -3.04
N LYS A 354 13.19 0.32 -2.38
CA LYS A 354 14.21 0.57 -1.35
C LYS A 354 13.58 1.36 -0.21
N ASP A 355 14.25 1.47 0.94
CA ASP A 355 13.75 2.28 2.07
C ASP A 355 13.99 3.79 1.92
N GLU A 356 14.87 4.18 1.00
CA GLU A 356 15.25 5.56 0.69
C GLU A 356 15.35 5.74 -0.84
N LEU A 357 15.52 6.98 -1.32
CA LEU A 357 15.74 7.25 -2.74
C LEU A 357 17.12 6.73 -3.19
N VAL A 358 17.20 6.15 -4.38
CA VAL A 358 18.47 5.73 -4.99
C VAL A 358 18.70 6.45 -6.31
N ALA A 359 19.96 6.78 -6.63
CA ALA A 359 20.30 7.41 -7.92
C ALA A 359 19.85 6.53 -9.11
N ALA A 360 19.39 7.16 -10.20
CA ALA A 360 18.96 6.51 -11.45
C ALA A 360 20.14 5.95 -12.27
N SER A 361 20.97 5.12 -11.64
CA SER A 361 21.98 4.33 -12.32
C SER A 361 21.32 3.19 -13.12
N PRO A 362 21.92 2.74 -14.25
CA PRO A 362 21.39 1.61 -15.02
C PRO A 362 21.26 0.30 -14.23
N SER A 363 22.00 0.14 -13.12
CA SER A 363 21.88 -0.98 -12.19
C SER A 363 20.63 -0.84 -11.31
N ASN A 364 20.40 0.34 -10.72
CA ASN A 364 19.26 0.60 -9.85
C ASN A 364 17.94 0.60 -10.63
N VAL A 365 17.93 1.14 -11.85
CA VAL A 365 16.77 1.09 -12.75
C VAL A 365 16.42 -0.36 -13.09
N ARG A 366 17.41 -1.19 -13.45
CA ARG A 366 17.18 -2.61 -13.75
C ARG A 366 16.63 -3.37 -12.56
N GLN A 367 17.24 -3.25 -11.39
CA GLN A 367 16.77 -3.89 -10.15
C GLN A 367 15.33 -3.45 -9.79
N ALA A 368 14.97 -2.18 -10.03
CA ALA A 368 13.62 -1.68 -9.79
C ALA A 368 12.58 -2.31 -10.73
N VAL A 369 12.95 -2.51 -12.00
CA VAL A 369 12.11 -3.20 -13.01
C VAL A 369 12.01 -4.69 -12.69
N GLU A 370 13.11 -5.36 -12.34
CA GLU A 370 13.15 -6.77 -11.92
C GLU A 370 12.27 -7.03 -10.67
N TRP A 371 12.20 -6.07 -9.74
CA TRP A 371 11.33 -6.09 -8.57
C TRP A 371 9.84 -5.81 -8.88
N LEU A 372 9.57 -4.88 -9.80
CA LEU A 372 8.21 -4.46 -10.18
C LEU A 372 7.50 -5.48 -11.08
N MET A 373 8.21 -6.05 -12.05
CA MET A 373 7.61 -6.84 -13.14
C MET A 373 6.77 -8.06 -12.69
N PRO A 374 7.15 -8.83 -11.64
CA PRO A 374 6.36 -9.96 -11.14
C PRO A 374 4.96 -9.60 -10.60
N ILE A 375 4.74 -8.36 -10.17
CA ILE A 375 3.46 -7.93 -9.56
C ILE A 375 2.30 -8.15 -10.53
N ASN A 376 1.23 -8.76 -10.03
CA ASN A 376 -0.04 -8.99 -10.73
C ASN A 376 0.04 -9.81 -12.03
N GLN A 377 1.11 -10.57 -12.30
CA GLN A 377 1.20 -11.42 -13.49
C GLN A 377 0.24 -12.63 -13.49
N VAL A 378 -0.09 -13.16 -12.32
CA VAL A 378 -0.84 -14.42 -12.15
C VAL A 378 -2.07 -14.20 -11.28
N TYR A 379 -3.23 -14.71 -11.70
CA TYR A 379 -4.52 -14.46 -11.02
C TYR A 379 -4.56 -14.94 -9.56
N GLU A 380 -3.88 -16.05 -9.30
CA GLU A 380 -3.77 -16.66 -7.98
C GLU A 380 -2.83 -15.87 -7.04
N GLU A 381 -2.04 -14.92 -7.56
CA GLU A 381 -1.05 -14.12 -6.81
C GLU A 381 -1.30 -12.60 -6.88
N LEU A 382 -2.53 -12.17 -7.17
CA LEU A 382 -2.86 -10.74 -7.30
C LEU A 382 -2.83 -9.97 -5.98
N GLY A 383 -2.24 -8.78 -6.02
CA GLY A 383 -2.01 -7.87 -4.89
C GLY A 383 -0.53 -7.72 -4.55
N ILE A 384 -0.24 -7.17 -3.36
CA ILE A 384 1.11 -7.15 -2.80
C ILE A 384 1.34 -8.46 -2.05
N ARG A 385 2.29 -9.30 -2.51
CA ARG A 385 2.63 -10.58 -1.88
C ARG A 385 3.42 -10.37 -0.57
N THR A 386 3.42 -11.35 0.32
CA THR A 386 3.95 -11.23 1.72
C THR A 386 5.44 -10.97 1.84
N GLU A 387 6.22 -11.35 0.82
CA GLU A 387 7.67 -11.18 0.73
C GLU A 387 8.10 -9.77 0.25
N TYR A 388 7.15 -8.94 -0.18
CA TYR A 388 7.42 -7.53 -0.49
C TYR A 388 7.47 -6.73 0.81
N THR A 389 8.67 -6.25 1.17
CA THR A 389 8.93 -5.51 2.42
C THR A 389 7.97 -4.34 2.61
N THR A 390 7.13 -4.43 3.64
CA THR A 390 6.22 -3.36 4.04
C THR A 390 6.93 -2.40 5.00
N ALA A 391 7.50 -1.31 4.48
CA ALA A 391 8.05 -0.27 5.32
C ALA A 391 6.94 0.38 6.17
N PRO A 392 7.13 0.57 7.50
CA PRO A 392 6.18 1.30 8.32
C PRO A 392 6.18 2.79 7.97
N ILE A 393 5.09 3.48 8.34
CA ILE A 393 5.04 4.94 8.39
C ILE A 393 5.70 5.38 9.70
N LYS A 394 6.60 6.37 9.65
CA LYS A 394 7.38 6.83 10.80
C LYS A 394 6.55 7.64 11.79
N GLU A 395 5.74 8.56 11.28
CA GLU A 395 4.96 9.52 12.06
C GLU A 395 3.52 9.59 11.53
N GLY A 396 2.54 9.50 12.43
CA GLY A 396 1.12 9.69 12.13
C GLY A 396 0.72 11.16 12.05
N VAL A 397 -0.36 11.45 11.33
CA VAL A 397 -1.00 12.78 11.30
C VAL A 397 -2.52 12.64 11.31
N GLU A 398 -3.20 13.64 11.86
CA GLU A 398 -4.66 13.75 11.86
C GLU A 398 -5.22 14.16 10.47
N PRO A 399 -6.47 13.80 10.12
CA PRO A 399 -7.52 13.22 10.96
C PRO A 399 -7.66 11.68 10.86
N ILE A 400 -6.71 10.99 10.24
CA ILE A 400 -6.75 9.52 10.05
C ILE A 400 -5.60 8.88 10.82
N PRO A 401 -5.88 8.09 11.89
CA PRO A 401 -4.87 7.36 12.65
C PRO A 401 -3.94 6.54 11.75
N VAL A 402 -2.65 6.45 12.11
CA VAL A 402 -1.61 5.83 11.28
C VAL A 402 -1.89 4.35 10.96
N ASP A 403 -2.54 3.64 11.88
CA ASP A 403 -2.96 2.24 11.71
C ASP A 403 -4.12 2.10 10.71
N ASP A 404 -4.95 3.13 10.55
CA ASP A 404 -6.11 3.19 9.65
C ASP A 404 -5.82 3.84 8.29
N LEU A 405 -4.62 4.38 8.14
CA LEU A 405 -4.14 4.90 6.87
C LEU A 405 -4.12 3.78 5.81
N VAL A 406 -4.68 4.06 4.63
CA VAL A 406 -4.94 3.08 3.56
C VAL A 406 -4.70 3.65 2.17
N HIS A 407 -4.50 2.76 1.21
CA HIS A 407 -4.41 3.05 -0.22
C HIS A 407 -3.34 4.12 -0.51
N TYR A 408 -3.64 5.04 -1.43
CA TYR A 408 -2.68 6.06 -1.85
C TYR A 408 -2.29 7.02 -0.73
N THR A 409 -3.08 7.21 0.34
CA THR A 409 -2.70 8.18 1.41
C THR A 409 -1.51 7.67 2.21
N LYS A 410 -1.51 6.37 2.56
CA LYS A 410 -0.38 5.69 3.20
C LYS A 410 0.84 5.69 2.29
N ALA A 411 0.64 5.38 1.01
CA ALA A 411 1.71 5.31 0.02
C ALA A 411 2.34 6.70 -0.27
N LEU A 412 1.52 7.75 -0.29
CA LEU A 412 1.95 9.14 -0.45
C LEU A 412 2.64 9.66 0.81
N GLN A 413 2.16 9.34 2.01
CA GLN A 413 2.85 9.66 3.27
C GLN A 413 4.23 8.99 3.32
N ARG A 414 4.36 7.74 2.88
CA ARG A 414 5.66 7.05 2.70
C ARG A 414 6.55 7.70 1.65
N ALA A 415 6.00 8.26 0.56
CA ALA A 415 6.78 9.00 -0.43
C ALA A 415 7.29 10.35 0.12
N LEU A 416 6.49 11.04 0.93
CA LEU A 416 6.84 12.32 1.56
C LEU A 416 7.94 12.17 2.61
N GLU A 417 8.03 11.03 3.31
CA GLU A 417 9.15 10.67 4.19
C GLU A 417 10.52 10.63 3.49
N MET A 418 10.55 10.47 2.16
CA MET A 418 11.78 10.33 1.37
C MET A 418 12.31 11.67 0.83
N ASP A 419 11.78 12.80 1.30
CA ASP A 419 12.19 14.18 0.93
C ASP A 419 12.17 14.48 -0.58
N VAL A 420 11.21 13.88 -1.28
CA VAL A 420 10.91 14.06 -2.70
C VAL A 420 10.63 15.52 -3.08
N ASN A 421 10.82 15.86 -4.35
CA ASN A 421 10.27 17.07 -4.96
C ASN A 421 9.22 16.80 -6.05
N THR A 422 9.06 15.54 -6.49
CA THR A 422 7.98 15.14 -7.41
C THR A 422 7.41 13.78 -7.01
N VAL A 423 6.09 13.65 -7.01
CA VAL A 423 5.38 12.38 -6.86
C VAL A 423 4.50 12.14 -8.09
N PHE A 424 4.51 10.90 -8.57
CA PHE A 424 3.66 10.42 -9.64
C PHE A 424 2.78 9.28 -9.11
N LEU A 425 1.51 9.59 -8.81
CA LEU A 425 0.53 8.63 -8.32
C LEU A 425 -0.28 8.03 -9.48
N LEU A 426 -0.33 6.72 -9.59
CA LEU A 426 -1.28 5.97 -10.43
C LEU A 426 -2.25 5.18 -9.55
N THR A 427 -3.55 5.43 -9.72
CA THR A 427 -4.62 4.84 -8.89
C THR A 427 -5.89 4.54 -9.69
N SER A 428 -6.67 3.56 -9.25
CA SER A 428 -8.03 3.26 -9.74
C SER A 428 -9.07 4.28 -9.24
N GLY A 429 -8.75 5.03 -8.18
CA GLY A 429 -9.51 6.18 -7.71
C GLY A 429 -9.82 6.15 -6.22
N TRP A 430 -10.89 6.86 -5.85
CA TRP A 430 -11.42 6.83 -4.50
C TRP A 430 -12.25 5.56 -4.25
N VAL A 431 -11.70 4.61 -3.49
CA VAL A 431 -12.45 3.41 -3.08
C VAL A 431 -12.04 2.99 -1.66
N HIS A 432 -13.01 2.52 -0.87
CA HIS A 432 -12.78 1.75 0.36
C HIS A 432 -11.86 2.39 1.42
N PHE A 433 -11.97 3.70 1.66
CA PHE A 433 -11.44 4.37 2.85
C PHE A 433 -12.29 4.04 4.09
N HIS A 434 -12.30 2.76 4.51
CA HIS A 434 -13.10 2.29 5.64
C HIS A 434 -12.57 2.84 6.97
N LYS A 435 -13.49 3.30 7.81
CA LYS A 435 -13.23 3.82 9.16
C LYS A 435 -13.67 2.74 10.16
N PRO A 436 -12.78 2.11 10.94
CA PRO A 436 -13.14 0.97 11.78
C PRO A 436 -13.92 1.42 13.02
N LEU A 437 -15.23 1.62 12.84
CA LEU A 437 -16.14 1.79 13.96
C LEU A 437 -16.36 0.42 14.63
N GLU A 438 -16.37 0.41 15.96
CA GLU A 438 -16.64 -0.78 16.77
C GLU A 438 -17.79 -0.55 17.76
N GLY A 439 -18.35 -1.66 18.27
CA GLY A 439 -19.42 -1.67 19.27
C GLY A 439 -20.56 -0.68 18.97
N ARG A 440 -20.86 0.19 19.94
CA ARG A 440 -21.98 1.15 19.88
C ARG A 440 -21.92 2.13 18.70
N GLU A 441 -20.74 2.42 18.15
CA GLU A 441 -20.62 3.31 16.99
C GLU A 441 -20.98 2.58 15.69
N LEU A 442 -20.57 1.32 15.56
CA LEU A 442 -20.95 0.47 14.43
C LEU A 442 -22.44 0.10 14.48
N GLU A 443 -22.97 -0.19 15.67
CA GLU A 443 -24.42 -0.36 15.91
C GLU A 443 -25.21 0.90 15.53
N LYS A 444 -24.73 2.09 15.95
CA LYS A 444 -25.31 3.37 15.54
C LYS A 444 -25.28 3.51 14.02
N PHE A 445 -24.13 3.31 13.39
CA PHE A 445 -23.98 3.40 11.94
C PHE A 445 -24.99 2.51 11.21
N TYR A 446 -25.08 1.22 11.55
CA TYR A 446 -26.03 0.30 10.90
C TYR A 446 -27.49 0.66 11.18
N ARG A 447 -27.85 1.07 12.41
CA ARG A 447 -29.20 1.53 12.74
C ARG A 447 -29.59 2.79 11.98
N ASP A 448 -28.70 3.77 11.90
CA ASP A 448 -28.95 5.06 11.25
C ASP A 448 -29.07 4.85 9.72
N TYR A 449 -28.30 3.92 9.14
CA TYR A 449 -28.50 3.41 7.78
C TYR A 449 -29.70 2.47 7.61
N LYS A 450 -30.41 2.08 8.69
CA LYS A 450 -31.50 1.10 8.68
C LYS A 450 -31.08 -0.24 8.04
N TRP A 451 -29.88 -0.73 8.34
CA TRP A 451 -29.39 -2.05 7.94
C TRP A 451 -29.78 -3.07 9.00
N THR A 452 -30.51 -4.11 8.61
CA THR A 452 -31.04 -5.12 9.53
C THR A 452 -30.28 -6.44 9.44
N GLU A 453 -30.42 -7.29 10.46
CA GLU A 453 -29.92 -8.68 10.44
C GLU A 453 -30.40 -9.44 9.19
N LYS A 454 -31.65 -9.21 8.76
CA LYS A 454 -32.20 -9.78 7.53
C LYS A 454 -31.53 -9.23 6.25
N ASP A 455 -31.16 -7.95 6.21
CA ASP A 455 -30.36 -7.42 5.10
C ASP A 455 -28.98 -8.09 5.05
N GLU A 456 -28.37 -8.33 6.21
CA GLU A 456 -27.09 -9.06 6.34
C GLU A 456 -27.20 -10.52 5.85
N GLU A 457 -28.22 -11.26 6.27
CA GLU A 457 -28.49 -12.63 5.80
C GLU A 457 -28.63 -12.68 4.27
N ILE A 458 -29.41 -11.77 3.70
CA ILE A 458 -29.64 -11.68 2.26
C ILE A 458 -28.33 -11.32 1.54
N TRP A 459 -27.57 -10.37 2.08
CA TRP A 459 -26.27 -9.95 1.57
C TRP A 459 -25.24 -11.10 1.55
N VAL A 460 -25.05 -11.78 2.68
CA VAL A 460 -24.12 -12.92 2.81
C VAL A 460 -24.52 -14.07 1.88
N ALA A 461 -25.82 -14.34 1.75
CA ALA A 461 -26.33 -15.36 0.83
C ALA A 461 -26.09 -14.99 -0.65
N ALA A 462 -26.21 -13.72 -1.02
CA ALA A 462 -25.93 -13.22 -2.36
C ALA A 462 -24.42 -13.25 -2.68
N VAL A 463 -23.57 -12.80 -1.76
CA VAL A 463 -22.09 -12.89 -1.90
C VAL A 463 -21.65 -14.34 -2.12
N LYS A 464 -22.24 -15.30 -1.40
CA LYS A 464 -21.96 -16.74 -1.60
C LYS A 464 -22.36 -17.24 -3.00
N ARG A 465 -23.45 -16.73 -3.59
CA ARG A 465 -23.87 -17.05 -4.97
C ARG A 465 -22.96 -16.37 -6.00
N ALA A 466 -22.60 -15.11 -5.77
CA ALA A 466 -21.63 -14.35 -6.57
C ALA A 466 -20.25 -15.03 -6.64
N GLN A 467 -19.75 -15.56 -5.52
CA GLN A 467 -18.50 -16.31 -5.51
C GLN A 467 -18.59 -17.62 -6.32
N ALA A 468 -19.62 -18.45 -6.09
CA ALA A 468 -19.81 -19.68 -6.85
C ALA A 468 -20.04 -19.45 -8.36
N TRP A 469 -20.61 -18.30 -8.74
CA TRP A 469 -20.70 -17.85 -10.12
C TRP A 469 -19.33 -17.46 -10.70
N LEU A 470 -18.54 -16.68 -9.95
CA LEU A 470 -17.21 -16.23 -10.38
C LEU A 470 -16.24 -17.41 -10.55
N ASP A 471 -16.27 -18.38 -9.62
CA ASP A 471 -15.47 -19.61 -9.71
C ASP A 471 -15.79 -20.39 -10.99
N LYS A 472 -17.09 -20.47 -11.36
CA LYS A 472 -17.56 -21.14 -12.59
C LYS A 472 -17.16 -20.39 -13.85
N GLU A 473 -17.29 -19.06 -13.88
CA GLU A 473 -16.86 -18.24 -15.01
C GLU A 473 -15.34 -18.30 -15.19
N ASN A 474 -14.57 -18.26 -14.10
CA ASN A 474 -13.11 -18.37 -14.15
C ASN A 474 -12.64 -19.76 -14.59
N ALA A 475 -13.32 -20.84 -14.17
CA ALA A 475 -13.09 -22.16 -14.73
C ALA A 475 -13.39 -22.21 -16.25
N ALA A 476 -14.48 -21.58 -16.69
CA ALA A 476 -14.85 -21.50 -18.11
C ALA A 476 -13.90 -20.64 -18.95
N ARG A 477 -13.34 -19.56 -18.38
CA ARG A 477 -12.29 -18.73 -19.01
C ARG A 477 -10.97 -19.47 -19.13
N ARG A 478 -10.51 -20.10 -18.04
CA ARG A 478 -9.30 -20.94 -18.01
C ARG A 478 -9.38 -22.07 -19.04
N ALA A 479 -10.54 -22.73 -19.17
CA ALA A 479 -10.78 -23.76 -20.18
C ALA A 479 -10.79 -23.25 -21.65
N LYS A 480 -10.89 -21.92 -21.87
CA LYS A 480 -10.79 -21.27 -23.18
C LYS A 480 -9.41 -20.62 -23.44
N GLY A 481 -8.50 -20.66 -22.47
CA GLY A 481 -7.24 -19.90 -22.53
C GLY A 481 -7.41 -18.39 -22.39
N VAL A 482 -8.53 -17.92 -21.82
CA VAL A 482 -8.82 -16.49 -21.59
C VAL A 482 -8.44 -16.13 -20.13
N PRO A 483 -7.83 -14.96 -19.87
CA PRO A 483 -7.56 -14.49 -18.51
C PRO A 483 -8.80 -14.48 -17.61
N GLN A 484 -8.63 -14.93 -16.37
CA GLN A 484 -9.67 -15.01 -15.34
C GLN A 484 -10.19 -13.60 -14.97
N ARG A 485 -11.50 -13.44 -14.78
CA ARG A 485 -12.16 -12.17 -14.43
C ARG A 485 -11.68 -11.71 -13.05
N VAL A 486 -11.02 -10.56 -13.01
CA VAL A 486 -10.75 -9.86 -11.75
C VAL A 486 -11.93 -8.92 -11.48
N ILE A 487 -12.46 -8.99 -10.27
CA ILE A 487 -13.56 -8.14 -9.80
C ILE A 487 -13.02 -7.07 -8.84
N ARG A 488 -13.66 -5.91 -8.79
CA ARG A 488 -13.32 -4.84 -7.83
C ARG A 488 -13.55 -5.31 -6.39
N ASP A 489 -14.78 -5.69 -6.11
CA ASP A 489 -15.22 -6.33 -4.88
C ASP A 489 -16.56 -7.05 -5.11
N TRP A 490 -17.07 -7.77 -4.11
CA TRP A 490 -18.30 -8.58 -4.26
C TRP A 490 -19.57 -7.79 -4.60
N HIS A 491 -19.62 -6.47 -4.37
CA HIS A 491 -20.77 -5.65 -4.77
C HIS A 491 -20.93 -5.58 -6.29
N GLU A 492 -19.85 -5.71 -7.06
CA GLU A 492 -19.91 -5.75 -8.52
C GLU A 492 -20.76 -6.92 -9.01
N ILE A 493 -20.43 -8.13 -8.57
CA ILE A 493 -21.11 -9.36 -9.00
C ILE A 493 -22.48 -9.51 -8.34
N VAL A 494 -22.67 -9.06 -7.09
CA VAL A 494 -24.01 -9.06 -6.47
C VAL A 494 -24.95 -8.08 -7.19
N ALA A 495 -24.47 -6.91 -7.63
CA ALA A 495 -25.29 -5.99 -8.44
C ALA A 495 -25.59 -6.54 -9.85
N GLU A 496 -24.64 -7.27 -10.46
CA GLU A 496 -24.81 -7.91 -11.78
C GLU A 496 -25.83 -9.06 -11.75
N LEU A 497 -25.77 -9.92 -10.73
CA LEU A 497 -26.62 -11.12 -10.62
C LEU A 497 -27.94 -10.89 -9.89
N GLU A 498 -27.95 -10.00 -8.89
CA GLU A 498 -29.06 -9.80 -7.96
C GLU A 498 -29.29 -8.30 -7.68
N PRO A 499 -29.65 -7.47 -8.68
CA PRO A 499 -29.75 -6.02 -8.54
C PRO A 499 -30.78 -5.51 -7.51
N ASN A 500 -31.65 -6.39 -7.00
CA ASN A 500 -32.58 -6.10 -5.91
C ASN A 500 -31.96 -6.29 -4.51
N VAL A 501 -30.79 -6.91 -4.40
CA VAL A 501 -30.07 -7.09 -3.13
C VAL A 501 -29.39 -5.78 -2.77
N ARG A 502 -29.79 -5.24 -1.61
CA ARG A 502 -29.29 -3.97 -1.11
C ARG A 502 -27.80 -4.09 -0.79
N ARG A 503 -27.00 -3.16 -1.32
CA ARG A 503 -25.57 -2.99 -0.96
C ARG A 503 -25.40 -2.78 0.54
N LYS A 504 -24.55 -3.59 1.18
CA LYS A 504 -24.12 -3.37 2.56
C LYS A 504 -23.39 -2.03 2.71
N PRO A 505 -23.81 -1.15 3.63
CA PRO A 505 -23.07 0.07 3.92
C PRO A 505 -21.80 -0.27 4.71
N GLY A 506 -20.70 0.45 4.43
CA GLY A 506 -19.47 0.41 5.22
C GLY A 506 -19.19 1.80 5.78
N PRO A 507 -18.81 1.95 7.06
CA PRO A 507 -18.36 3.21 7.59
C PRO A 507 -17.04 3.61 6.94
N GLY A 508 -16.89 4.88 6.58
CA GLY A 508 -15.72 5.37 5.88
C GLY A 508 -15.41 6.83 6.17
N TYR A 509 -14.16 7.22 5.92
CA TYR A 509 -13.73 8.61 5.99
C TYR A 509 -14.32 9.42 4.85
N THR A 510 -14.55 10.71 5.07
CA THR A 510 -15.02 11.64 4.03
C THR A 510 -13.88 12.05 3.10
N MET A 511 -14.20 12.64 1.95
CA MET A 511 -13.16 13.15 1.03
C MET A 511 -12.40 14.33 1.65
N GLU A 512 -13.06 15.12 2.48
CA GLU A 512 -12.47 16.22 3.24
C GLU A 512 -11.49 15.73 4.31
N GLU A 513 -11.83 14.67 5.07
CA GLU A 513 -10.91 14.03 6.03
C GLU A 513 -9.61 13.56 5.35
N VAL A 514 -9.70 12.99 4.14
CA VAL A 514 -8.52 12.54 3.38
C VAL A 514 -7.77 13.69 2.68
N GLU A 515 -8.46 14.71 2.15
CA GLU A 515 -7.79 15.91 1.63
C GLU A 515 -6.98 16.61 2.73
N GLU A 516 -7.50 16.63 3.95
CA GLU A 516 -6.82 17.10 5.15
C GLU A 516 -5.66 16.17 5.55
N GLN A 517 -5.84 14.84 5.52
CA GLN A 517 -4.75 13.88 5.78
C GLN A 517 -3.54 14.13 4.86
N VAL A 518 -3.77 14.24 3.54
CA VAL A 518 -2.69 14.49 2.56
C VAL A 518 -2.05 15.86 2.76
N LYS A 519 -2.85 16.89 3.07
CA LYS A 519 -2.37 18.24 3.42
C LYS A 519 -1.46 18.19 4.65
N ASN A 520 -1.87 17.48 5.71
CA ASN A 520 -1.17 17.42 6.98
C ASN A 520 0.11 16.58 6.91
N ALA A 521 0.09 15.45 6.19
CA ALA A 521 1.28 14.62 5.95
C ALA A 521 2.38 15.40 5.21
N LYS A 522 2.00 16.18 4.20
CA LYS A 522 2.92 17.07 3.48
C LYS A 522 3.39 18.25 4.35
N ASP A 523 2.49 18.86 5.12
CA ASP A 523 2.86 20.00 5.96
C ASP A 523 3.73 19.58 7.17
N LEU A 524 3.65 18.34 7.65
CA LEU A 524 4.60 17.74 8.60
C LEU A 524 6.03 17.80 8.03
N TYR A 525 6.29 17.09 6.92
CA TYR A 525 7.64 16.92 6.40
C TYR A 525 8.23 18.17 5.70
N TYR A 526 7.39 19.06 5.14
CA TYR A 526 7.86 20.19 4.33
C TYR A 526 7.60 21.57 4.94
N ARG A 527 6.44 21.80 5.59
CA ARG A 527 6.11 23.13 6.15
C ARG A 527 6.88 23.40 7.43
N VAL A 528 7.02 22.41 8.32
CA VAL A 528 7.82 22.53 9.55
C VAL A 528 9.30 22.72 9.23
N ALA A 529 9.83 21.99 8.24
CA ALA A 529 11.23 22.06 7.81
C ALA A 529 11.54 23.20 6.80
N ASN A 530 10.58 24.08 6.49
CA ASN A 530 10.71 25.19 5.52
C ASN A 530 11.25 24.75 4.12
N LYS A 531 10.83 23.58 3.64
CA LYS A 531 11.25 23.02 2.33
C LYS A 531 10.30 23.42 1.20
N LYS A 532 10.79 23.45 -0.05
CA LYS A 532 9.94 23.50 -1.26
C LYS A 532 9.02 22.27 -1.22
N LYS A 533 7.70 22.49 -1.24
CA LYS A 533 6.70 21.40 -1.27
C LYS A 533 6.80 20.64 -2.60
N PRO A 534 6.57 19.31 -2.61
CA PRO A 534 6.69 18.51 -3.81
C PRO A 534 5.51 18.71 -4.76
N GLU A 535 5.76 18.54 -6.06
CA GLU A 535 4.72 18.43 -7.08
C GLU A 535 4.01 17.07 -6.95
N ILE A 536 2.69 17.05 -6.77
CA ILE A 536 1.91 15.80 -6.70
C ILE A 536 1.06 15.66 -7.95
N ASN A 537 1.52 14.80 -8.86
CA ASN A 537 0.86 14.48 -10.12
C ASN A 537 0.03 13.19 -9.97
N ILE A 538 -1.19 13.18 -10.51
CA ILE A 538 -2.12 12.03 -10.37
C ILE A 538 -2.58 11.55 -11.75
N VAL A 539 -2.46 10.24 -11.96
CA VAL A 539 -3.05 9.51 -13.09
C VAL A 539 -4.15 8.63 -12.52
N TRP A 540 -5.39 8.95 -12.86
CA TRP A 540 -6.56 8.20 -12.45
C TRP A 540 -6.98 7.25 -13.58
N PHE A 541 -6.87 5.94 -13.34
CA PHE A 541 -7.18 4.91 -14.33
C PHE A 541 -8.55 4.31 -14.08
N ILE A 542 -9.48 4.55 -15.00
CA ILE A 542 -10.85 4.03 -14.97
C ILE A 542 -11.08 3.07 -16.15
N GLY A 543 -12.16 2.29 -16.09
CA GLY A 543 -12.60 1.40 -17.16
C GLY A 543 -12.96 2.15 -18.44
N ASP A 544 -13.12 1.41 -19.54
CA ASP A 544 -13.71 1.91 -20.78
C ASP A 544 -15.22 2.19 -20.64
N ASP A 545 -15.91 1.43 -19.79
CA ASP A 545 -17.31 1.59 -19.40
C ASP A 545 -17.56 2.60 -18.25
N GLU A 546 -16.51 2.99 -17.52
CA GLU A 546 -16.60 3.89 -16.38
C GLU A 546 -16.59 5.37 -16.83
N GLU A 547 -17.52 6.18 -16.30
CA GLU A 547 -17.46 7.65 -16.40
C GLU A 547 -16.81 8.27 -15.16
N PRO A 548 -16.01 9.36 -15.29
CA PRO A 548 -15.41 10.04 -14.15
C PRO A 548 -16.48 10.57 -13.18
N SER A 549 -16.52 10.00 -11.98
CA SER A 549 -17.30 10.56 -10.87
C SER A 549 -16.85 11.99 -10.57
N ILE A 550 -17.79 12.94 -10.66
CA ILE A 550 -17.54 14.38 -10.45
C ILE A 550 -16.87 14.65 -9.10
N THR A 551 -17.26 13.93 -8.04
CA THR A 551 -16.70 14.11 -6.70
C THR A 551 -15.24 13.64 -6.64
N VAL A 552 -14.90 12.54 -7.30
CA VAL A 552 -13.53 11.98 -7.34
C VAL A 552 -12.61 12.81 -8.24
N ASP A 553 -13.14 13.29 -9.38
CA ASP A 553 -12.49 14.28 -10.25
C ASP A 553 -12.17 15.58 -9.49
N THR A 554 -13.16 16.12 -8.76
CA THR A 554 -13.01 17.33 -7.94
C THR A 554 -11.96 17.12 -6.85
N HIS A 555 -12.02 15.99 -6.16
CA HIS A 555 -11.09 15.61 -5.11
C HIS A 555 -9.64 15.55 -5.60
N PHE A 556 -9.36 14.79 -6.66
CA PHE A 556 -8.00 14.75 -7.21
C PHE A 556 -7.56 16.09 -7.80
N LYS A 557 -8.46 16.89 -8.38
CA LYS A 557 -8.17 18.28 -8.79
C LYS A 557 -7.87 19.20 -7.61
N ASN A 558 -8.43 18.96 -6.42
CA ASN A 558 -8.06 19.72 -5.22
C ASN A 558 -6.64 19.38 -4.78
N VAL A 559 -6.29 18.10 -4.73
CA VAL A 559 -4.93 17.63 -4.39
C VAL A 559 -3.91 18.19 -5.39
N THR A 560 -4.03 17.91 -6.69
CA THR A 560 -3.02 18.30 -7.68
C THR A 560 -2.84 19.81 -7.78
N ARG A 561 -3.94 20.59 -7.85
CA ARG A 561 -3.91 22.06 -7.89
C ARG A 561 -3.28 22.70 -6.65
N ARG A 562 -3.54 22.15 -5.46
CA ARG A 562 -2.96 22.62 -4.18
C ARG A 562 -1.47 22.35 -4.12
N ASP A 563 -1.04 21.26 -4.77
CA ASP A 563 0.29 20.68 -4.68
C ASP A 563 1.05 20.79 -6.03
N GLY A 564 0.69 21.75 -6.87
CA GLY A 564 1.43 22.17 -8.07
C GLY A 564 1.49 21.18 -9.25
N GLY A 565 0.86 20.01 -9.16
CA GLY A 565 0.89 18.97 -10.19
C GLY A 565 -0.33 18.94 -11.11
N GLU A 566 -0.33 18.00 -12.05
CA GLU A 566 -1.42 17.76 -13.00
C GLU A 566 -2.29 16.54 -12.61
N LEU A 567 -3.57 16.55 -13.02
CA LEU A 567 -4.43 15.36 -13.04
C LEU A 567 -4.64 14.91 -14.48
N ARG A 568 -4.44 13.62 -14.76
CA ARG A 568 -4.84 12.98 -16.02
C ARG A 568 -5.72 11.77 -15.75
N VAL A 569 -6.78 11.63 -16.56
CA VAL A 569 -7.67 10.45 -16.53
C VAL A 569 -7.35 9.56 -17.72
N LEU A 570 -7.24 8.25 -17.51
CA LEU A 570 -7.09 7.24 -18.55
C LEU A 570 -8.32 6.32 -18.54
N LYS A 571 -8.90 6.04 -19.71
CA LYS A 571 -10.04 5.12 -19.88
C LYS A 571 -9.62 3.82 -20.58
N GLY A 572 -9.64 2.71 -19.84
CA GLY A 572 -9.40 1.35 -20.34
C GLY A 572 -8.06 1.15 -21.04
N LEU A 573 -7.90 -0.02 -21.68
CA LEU A 573 -6.68 -0.38 -22.41
C LEU A 573 -6.36 0.57 -23.58
N ALA A 574 -7.38 1.22 -24.16
CA ALA A 574 -7.19 2.25 -25.17
C ALA A 574 -6.50 3.52 -24.60
N GLY A 575 -6.85 3.89 -23.36
CA GLY A 575 -6.26 5.01 -22.64
C GLY A 575 -4.76 4.88 -22.40
N LEU A 576 -4.22 3.66 -22.34
CA LEU A 576 -2.77 3.40 -22.19
C LEU A 576 -2.00 3.48 -23.52
N LYS A 577 -2.61 3.10 -24.65
CA LYS A 577 -1.91 3.06 -25.96
C LYS A 577 -1.50 4.45 -26.46
N ASN A 578 -2.28 5.47 -26.16
CA ASN A 578 -2.12 6.83 -26.70
C ASN A 578 -1.15 7.69 -25.85
N VAL A 579 -0.12 7.07 -25.28
CA VAL A 579 0.61 7.64 -24.12
C VAL A 579 2.12 7.49 -24.22
N THR A 580 2.62 6.29 -24.52
CA THR A 580 4.00 6.14 -25.01
C THR A 580 4.08 6.75 -26.40
N GLY A 581 4.52 8.00 -26.45
CA GLY A 581 4.69 8.76 -27.69
C GLY A 581 5.84 8.24 -28.54
N ASN A 582 5.67 7.06 -29.15
CA ASN A 582 6.20 6.87 -30.49
C ASN A 582 5.60 7.96 -31.38
N PRO A 583 6.39 8.80 -32.06
CA PRO A 583 5.87 9.59 -33.15
C PRO A 583 5.45 8.65 -34.29
N GLU A 584 4.28 8.90 -34.87
CA GLU A 584 3.90 8.40 -36.20
C GLU A 584 4.58 9.25 -37.30
#